data_AF-A0A1Q7HP32-F1
#
_entry.id   AF-A0A1Q7HP32-F1
#
_cell.length_a   1.000
_cell.length_b   1.000
_cell.length_c   1.000
_cell.angle_alpha   90.00
_cell.angle_beta   90.00
_cell.angle_gamma   90.00
#
_symmetry.space_group_name_H-M   'P 1'
#
loop_
_entity.id
_entity.type
_entity.pdbx_description
1 polymer ?
#
loop_
_entity_poly.entity_id
_entity_poly.type
_entity_poly.pdbx_seq_one_letter_code
_entity_poly.pdbx_strand_id
1 'polypeptide(L)'
;MTSGLVLYHRVADAASASIRRLIVERGLKSRIDFQNADTDGADAFAGHGGRAVPALWDGERLHEGEAAIRLVLDAMMRAEGSA
;
A
#
# COMPACT_ATOMS: atom_id res chain seq x y z
N MET A 1 5.64 2.54 18.35
CA MET A 1 6.30 2.05 17.13
C MET A 1 5.17 1.72 16.16
N THR A 2 4.86 2.64 15.27
CA THR A 2 3.74 2.50 14.32
C THR A 2 4.17 1.51 13.24
N SER A 3 3.85 0.23 13.42
CA SER A 3 3.99 -0.81 12.39
C SER A 3 2.94 -0.58 11.30
N GLY A 4 3.03 0.56 10.61
CA GLY A 4 2.11 0.98 9.57
C GLY A 4 2.51 0.38 8.23
N LEU A 5 1.54 -0.15 7.49
CA LEU A 5 1.77 -0.60 6.12
C LEU A 5 2.21 0.59 5.26
N VAL A 6 2.98 0.35 4.21
CA VAL A 6 3.45 1.41 3.30
C VAL A 6 2.92 1.13 1.89
N LEU A 7 2.18 2.07 1.33
CA LEU A 7 1.80 2.06 -0.08
C LEU A 7 2.82 2.85 -0.89
N TYR A 8 3.57 2.14 -1.73
CA TYR A 8 4.38 2.72 -2.79
C TYR A 8 3.51 3.00 -4.01
N HIS A 9 3.48 4.25 -4.44
CA HIS A 9 2.63 4.70 -5.53
C HIS A 9 3.36 5.68 -6.46
N ARG A 10 2.80 5.88 -7.65
CA ARG A 10 3.21 6.98 -8.55
C ARG A 10 2.04 7.91 -8.82
N VAL A 11 2.29 9.22 -8.87
CA VAL A 11 1.23 10.23 -9.07
C VAL A 11 0.60 10.14 -10.46
N ALA A 12 1.42 9.84 -11.48
CA ALA A 12 0.97 9.69 -12.86
C ALA A 12 0.31 8.33 -13.17
N ASP A 13 0.31 7.39 -12.22
CA ASP A 13 -0.18 6.03 -12.44
C ASP A 13 -1.66 5.89 -12.04
N ALA A 14 -2.48 5.39 -12.97
CA ALA A 14 -3.92 5.26 -12.76
C ALA A 14 -4.26 4.19 -11.71
N ALA A 15 -3.54 3.07 -11.68
CA ALA A 15 -3.75 2.01 -10.69
C ALA A 15 -3.41 2.49 -9.27
N SER A 16 -2.34 3.27 -9.13
CA SER A 16 -1.96 3.99 -7.91
C SER A 16 -3.07 4.93 -7.44
N ALA A 17 -3.68 5.70 -8.34
CA ALA A 17 -4.82 6.55 -8.00
C ALA A 17 -6.04 5.75 -7.51
N SER A 18 -6.35 4.62 -8.17
CA SER A 18 -7.43 3.71 -7.78
C SER A 18 -7.23 3.13 -6.37
N ILE A 19 -6.03 2.62 -6.07
CA ILE A 19 -5.71 2.07 -4.74
C ILE A 19 -5.74 3.15 -3.65
N ARG A 20 -5.20 4.35 -3.94
CA ARG A 20 -5.26 5.47 -2.99
C ARG A 20 -6.69 5.84 -2.63
N ARG A 21 -7.60 5.90 -3.62
CA ARG A 21 -9.02 6.15 -3.38
C ARG A 21 -9.64 5.05 -2.52
N LEU A 22 -9.40 3.79 -2.87
CA LEU A 22 -9.92 2.64 -2.13
C LEU A 22 -9.51 2.66 -0.65
N ILE A 23 -8.25 2.97 -0.35
CA ILE A 23 -7.75 3.04 1.03
C ILE A 23 -8.43 4.16 1.82
N VAL A 24 -8.66 5.31 1.19
CA VAL A 24 -9.38 6.44 1.81
C VAL A 24 -10.85 6.09 2.03
N GLU A 25 -11.52 5.51 1.03
CA GLU A 25 -12.92 5.07 1.10
C GLU A 25 -13.17 4.05 2.22
N ARG A 26 -12.16 3.20 2.49
CA ARG A 26 -12.21 2.19 3.57
C ARG A 26 -11.74 2.72 4.92
N GLY A 27 -11.37 4.00 5.04
CA GLY A 27 -10.90 4.59 6.29
C GLY A 27 -9.52 4.10 6.76
N LEU A 28 -8.74 3.46 5.88
CA LEU A 28 -7.46 2.84 6.23
C LEU A 28 -6.26 3.80 6.16
N LYS A 29 -6.47 5.08 5.78
CA LYS A 29 -5.39 6.05 5.56
C LYS A 29 -4.52 6.31 6.80
N SER A 30 -5.06 6.19 8.00
CA SER A 30 -4.32 6.34 9.26
C SER A 30 -3.36 5.19 9.54
N ARG A 31 -3.55 4.04 8.88
CA ARG A 31 -2.74 2.83 9.04
C ARG A 31 -1.76 2.60 7.90
N ILE A 32 -2.00 3.23 6.76
CA ILE A 32 -1.20 3.07 5.55
C ILE A 32 -0.50 4.38 5.21
N ASP A 33 0.82 4.37 5.35
CA ASP A 33 1.66 5.47 4.92
C ASP A 33 1.78 5.47 3.39
N PHE A 34 1.69 6.64 2.76
CA PHE A 34 1.74 6.76 1.30
C PHE A 34 3.09 7.34 0.94
N GLN A 35 3.90 6.54 0.24
CA GLN A 35 5.21 6.96 -0.21
C GLN A 35 5.28 6.89 -1.73
N ASN A 36 5.88 7.91 -2.33
CA ASN A 36 6.08 7.93 -3.76
C ASN A 36 7.33 7.13 -4.12
N ALA A 37 7.15 6.12 -4.96
CA ALA A 37 8.22 5.20 -5.36
C ALA A 37 9.36 5.87 -6.16
N ASP A 38 9.14 7.08 -6.68
CA ASP A 38 10.14 7.83 -7.44
C ASP A 38 10.80 8.97 -6.63
N THR A 39 10.34 9.24 -5.39
CA THR A 39 10.89 10.29 -4.53
C THR A 39 11.21 9.76 -3.13
N ASP A 40 10.44 10.15 -2.13
CA ASP A 40 10.59 9.82 -0.71
C ASP A 40 10.63 8.31 -0.40
N GLY A 41 9.89 7.50 -1.17
CA GLY A 41 9.84 6.06 -0.99
C GLY A 41 10.82 5.27 -1.86
N ALA A 42 11.65 5.91 -2.70
CA ALA A 42 12.42 5.22 -3.72
C ALA A 42 13.43 4.22 -3.16
N ASP A 43 14.25 4.63 -2.18
CA ASP A 43 15.25 3.77 -1.57
C ASP A 43 14.61 2.61 -0.79
N ALA A 44 13.53 2.89 -0.06
CA ALA A 44 12.79 1.88 0.69
C ALA A 44 12.10 0.88 -0.25
N PHE A 45 11.47 1.36 -1.33
CA PHE A 45 10.84 0.52 -2.34
C PHE A 45 11.86 -0.41 -3.01
N ALA A 46 13.02 0.11 -3.41
CA ALA A 46 14.11 -0.68 -3.96
C ALA A 46 14.66 -1.68 -2.92
N GLY A 47 14.83 -1.27 -1.67
CA GLY A 47 15.27 -2.12 -0.57
C GLY A 47 14.31 -3.29 -0.26
N HIS A 48 13.01 -3.08 -0.46
CA HIS A 48 11.99 -4.13 -0.38
C HIS A 48 11.88 -4.99 -1.64
N GLY A 49 12.72 -4.76 -2.66
CA GLY A 49 12.74 -5.52 -3.91
C GLY A 49 11.66 -5.11 -4.92
N GLY A 50 11.13 -3.89 -4.81
CA GLY A 50 10.06 -3.37 -5.64
C GLY A 50 10.40 -3.24 -7.12
N ARG A 51 9.45 -3.64 -7.97
CA ARG A 51 9.58 -3.66 -9.44
C ARG A 51 8.45 -2.93 -10.12
N ALA A 52 7.25 -3.00 -9.57
CA ALA A 52 6.05 -2.39 -10.12
C ALA A 52 5.26 -1.63 -9.05
N VAL A 53 4.62 -0.55 -9.48
CA VAL A 53 3.64 0.19 -8.67
C VAL A 53 2.24 0.01 -9.28
N PRO A 54 1.17 0.09 -8.48
CA PRO A 54 1.19 0.27 -7.02
C PRO A 54 1.73 -0.97 -6.30
N ALA A 55 2.38 -0.77 -5.15
CA ALA A 55 2.83 -1.86 -4.28
C ALA A 55 2.59 -1.54 -2.81
N LEU A 56 2.20 -2.55 -2.02
CA LEU A 56 1.96 -2.41 -0.59
C LEU A 56 2.96 -3.25 0.20
N TRP A 57 3.72 -2.63 1.08
CA TRP A 57 4.54 -3.31 2.08
C TRP A 57 3.71 -3.55 3.34
N ASP A 58 3.59 -4.80 3.76
CA ASP A 58 2.82 -5.20 4.95
C ASP A 58 3.67 -5.34 6.23
N GLY A 59 4.98 -5.11 6.13
CA GLY A 59 5.95 -5.35 7.21
C GLY A 59 6.84 -6.57 6.99
N GLU A 60 6.44 -7.49 6.12
CA GLU A 60 7.18 -8.72 5.82
C GLU A 60 7.42 -8.92 4.32
N ARG A 61 6.45 -8.54 3.48
CA ARG A 61 6.42 -8.77 2.04
C ARG A 61 5.86 -7.58 1.28
N LEU A 62 6.32 -7.46 0.03
CA LEU A 62 5.85 -6.48 -0.92
C LEU A 62 4.77 -7.10 -1.83
N HIS A 63 3.57 -6.54 -1.78
CA HIS A 63 2.42 -6.95 -2.59
C HIS A 63 2.28 -6.02 -3.78
N GLU A 64 2.72 -6.47 -4.95
CA GLU A 64 2.76 -5.66 -6.17
C GLU A 64 1.49 -5.84 -7.02
N GLY A 65 0.95 -4.73 -7.52
CA GLY A 65 -0.22 -4.68 -8.38
C GLY A 65 -1.55 -4.60 -7.64
N GLU A 66 -2.57 -4.09 -8.34
CA GLU A 66 -3.87 -3.77 -7.75
C GLU A 66 -4.57 -4.98 -7.10
N ALA A 67 -4.51 -6.15 -7.73
CA ALA A 67 -5.17 -7.36 -7.23
C ALA A 67 -4.59 -7.85 -5.91
N ALA A 68 -3.25 -7.89 -5.79
CA ALA A 68 -2.57 -8.33 -4.57
C ALA A 68 -2.87 -7.37 -3.40
N ILE A 69 -2.80 -6.06 -3.66
CA ILE A 69 -3.11 -5.04 -2.66
C ILE A 69 -4.56 -5.17 -2.17
N ARG A 70 -5.52 -5.35 -3.07
CA ARG A 70 -6.93 -5.52 -2.71
C ARG A 70 -7.14 -6.70 -1.74
N LEU A 71 -6.46 -7.83 -1.95
CA LEU A 71 -6.54 -8.98 -1.05
C LEU A 71 -6.06 -8.65 0.36
N VAL A 72 -4.97 -7.88 0.49
CA VAL A 72 -4.46 -7.42 1.79
C VAL A 72 -5.46 -6.48 2.45
N LEU A 73 -5.99 -5.49 1.72
CA LEU A 73 -6.97 -4.55 2.26
C LEU A 73 -8.26 -5.28 2.69
N ASP A 74 -8.72 -6.28 1.94
CA ASP A 74 -9.88 -7.10 2.30
C ASP A 74 -9.61 -7.93 3.57
N ALA A 75 -8.40 -8.49 3.70
CA ALA A 75 -8.00 -9.21 4.91
C ALA A 75 -7.97 -8.30 6.14
N MET A 76 -7.44 -7.08 6.00
CA MET A 76 -7.45 -6.07 7.07
C MET A 76 -8.89 -5.73 7.51
N MET A 77 -9.80 -5.49 6.56
CA MET A 77 -11.20 -5.17 6.90
C MET A 77 -11.91 -6.33 7.61
N ARG A 78 -11.60 -7.58 7.26
CA ARG A 78 -12.16 -8.76 7.96
C ARG A 78 -11.63 -8.91 9.38
N ALA A 79 -10.34 -8.63 9.60
CA ALA A 79 -9.75 -8.67 10.93
C ALA A 79 -10.38 -7.63 11.88
N GLU A 80 -10.76 -6.46 11.35
CA GLU A 80 -11.40 -5.38 12.12
C GLU A 80 -12.87 -5.66 12.46
N GLY A 81 -13.59 -6.40 11.60
CA GLY A 81 -15.00 -6.76 11.84
C GLY A 81 -15.20 -7.95 12.80
N SER A 82 -14.12 -8.56 13.31
CA SER A 82 -14.16 -9.66 14.29
C SER A 82 -13.81 -9.25 15.72
N ALA A 83 -13.72 -7.94 15.99
CA ALA A 83 -13.47 -7.38 17.31
C ALA A 83 -14.76 -6.93 18.01
#